data_AF-A0AAV5I8I3-F1
#
_entry.id   AF-A0AAV5I8I3-F1
#
_cell.length_a   1.000
_cell.length_b   1.000
_cell.length_c   1.000
_cell.angle_alpha   90.00
_cell.angle_beta   90.00
_cell.angle_gamma   90.00
#
_symmetry.space_group_name_H-M   'P 1'
#
loop_
_entity.id
_entity.type
_entity.pdbx_description
1 polymer ?
#
loop_
_entity_poly.entity_id
_entity_poly.type
_entity_poly.pdbx_seq_one_letter_code
_entity_poly.pdbx_strand_id
1 'polypeptide(L)'
;MRCNVVLVTRPGSVASNTLQLPGSRRLVSSLAVARLLLLRQPSLTLQRAPKRGAKAPGAAKKEPEKVVNPLFEKRPMQFGIGGALPPKKDLTRFVKWPHVVPIQGKKRILKQHLKVPPASNQFTKTLDKQLGRLQLS
;
A
#
# COMPACT_ATOMS: atom_id res chain seq x y z
N MET A 1 37.11 48.26 -27.89
CA MET A 1 37.99 47.54 -28.84
C MET A 1 38.98 46.70 -28.05
N ARG A 2 38.76 45.38 -27.99
CA ARG A 2 39.73 44.27 -27.85
C ARG A 2 39.01 43.07 -27.23
N CYS A 3 38.57 42.19 -28.11
CA CYS A 3 38.19 40.82 -27.80
C CYS A 3 39.46 40.04 -27.41
N ASN A 4 39.33 39.03 -26.53
CA ASN A 4 39.94 37.75 -26.87
C ASN A 4 39.22 36.58 -26.21
N VAL A 5 39.00 35.56 -27.03
CA VAL A 5 38.41 34.25 -26.78
C VAL A 5 39.53 33.27 -26.46
N VAL A 6 39.38 32.41 -25.46
CA VAL A 6 40.01 31.08 -25.44
C VAL A 6 39.04 30.08 -24.79
N LEU A 7 38.57 29.14 -25.60
CA LEU A 7 37.91 27.89 -25.20
C LEU A 7 38.95 26.90 -24.66
N VAL A 8 38.52 25.86 -23.92
CA VAL A 8 38.88 24.41 -24.12
C VAL A 8 38.61 23.58 -22.84
N THR A 9 37.56 22.75 -22.96
CA THR A 9 37.30 21.35 -22.50
C THR A 9 37.78 20.78 -21.16
N ARG A 10 36.85 20.07 -20.48
CA ARG A 10 37.05 18.99 -19.48
C ARG A 10 37.67 17.73 -20.11
N PRO A 11 38.35 16.84 -19.35
CA PRO A 11 37.70 15.59 -18.93
C PRO A 11 38.18 15.02 -17.57
N GLY A 12 37.41 14.06 -17.02
CA GLY A 12 37.76 13.32 -15.80
C GLY A 12 38.71 12.13 -16.02
N SER A 13 39.20 11.54 -14.91
CA SER A 13 39.81 10.20 -14.93
C SER A 13 39.71 9.51 -13.57
N VAL A 14 39.49 8.22 -13.65
CA VAL A 14 39.21 7.17 -12.66
C VAL A 14 40.49 6.44 -12.21
N ALA A 15 40.32 5.51 -11.24
CA ALA A 15 41.16 4.37 -10.85
C ALA A 15 41.97 4.56 -9.54
N SER A 16 41.62 3.85 -8.44
CA SER A 16 42.01 2.46 -8.06
C SER A 16 43.44 2.38 -7.50
N ASN A 17 43.62 1.88 -6.26
CA ASN A 17 44.37 0.63 -6.03
C ASN A 17 44.54 0.21 -4.55
N THR A 18 44.68 -1.10 -4.43
CA THR A 18 44.47 -2.07 -3.35
C THR A 18 45.69 -2.29 -2.44
N LEU A 19 45.46 -3.08 -1.36
CA LEU A 19 46.38 -3.95 -0.56
C LEU A 19 46.87 -3.34 0.76
N GLN A 20 46.78 -3.98 1.94
CA GLN A 20 47.20 -5.35 2.27
C GLN A 20 46.68 -5.76 3.69
N LEU A 21 46.25 -7.02 3.88
CA LEU A 21 46.14 -7.72 5.18
C LEU A 21 47.35 -8.67 5.33
N PRO A 22 47.85 -8.99 6.55
CA PRO A 22 47.49 -10.29 7.14
C PRO A 22 47.56 -10.34 8.69
N GLY A 23 46.88 -11.31 9.31
CA GLY A 23 47.14 -11.64 10.72
C GLY A 23 46.07 -12.46 11.43
N SER A 24 45.81 -13.68 10.97
CA SER A 24 44.89 -14.62 11.62
C SER A 24 45.53 -15.21 12.89
N ARG A 25 44.95 -14.97 14.06
CA ARG A 25 45.10 -15.83 15.25
C ARG A 25 43.72 -16.32 15.67
N ARG A 26 43.39 -17.53 15.21
CA ARG A 26 42.25 -18.31 15.66
C ARG A 26 42.59 -18.92 17.01
N LEU A 27 41.77 -18.67 18.04
CA LEU A 27 41.42 -19.63 19.09
C LEU A 27 40.03 -19.20 19.61
N VAL A 28 38.94 -19.68 19.02
CA VAL A 28 38.16 -20.85 19.45
C VAL A 28 37.80 -20.90 20.95
N SER A 29 37.03 -19.93 21.45
CA SER A 29 36.31 -20.10 22.73
C SER A 29 35.23 -19.04 23.00
N SER A 30 34.22 -18.91 22.11
CA SER A 30 32.94 -18.31 22.55
C SER A 30 31.74 -18.63 21.64
N LEU A 31 31.60 -19.89 21.23
CA LEU A 31 30.35 -20.37 20.61
C LEU A 31 29.25 -20.68 21.65
N ALA A 32 29.53 -20.52 22.95
CA ALA A 32 28.58 -20.76 24.03
C ALA A 32 27.72 -19.54 24.41
N VAL A 33 28.18 -18.30 24.14
CA VAL A 33 27.45 -17.08 24.57
C VAL A 33 26.65 -16.43 23.43
N ALA A 34 27.09 -16.59 22.17
CA ALA A 34 26.36 -16.08 21.00
C ALA A 34 25.12 -16.92 20.62
N ARG A 35 24.93 -18.10 21.22
CA ARG A 35 23.77 -18.97 20.99
C ARG A 35 22.55 -18.63 21.87
N LEU A 36 22.69 -17.73 22.84
CA LEU A 36 21.62 -17.32 23.76
C LEU A 36 20.96 -15.97 23.40
N LEU A 37 21.38 -15.30 22.31
CA LEU A 37 20.85 -13.98 21.95
C LEU A 37 20.51 -13.78 20.46
N LEU A 38 20.20 -14.85 19.73
CA LEU A 38 19.84 -14.80 18.30
C LEU A 38 18.53 -15.54 17.95
N LEU A 39 17.46 -15.32 18.71
CA LEU A 39 16.11 -15.70 18.29
C LEU A 39 15.08 -14.62 18.65
N ARG A 40 15.07 -13.52 17.90
CA ARG A 40 13.88 -12.65 17.80
C ARG A 40 13.81 -11.92 16.46
N GLN A 41 13.38 -12.63 15.43
CA GLN A 41 12.68 -12.06 14.27
C GLN A 41 11.58 -13.03 13.82
N PRO A 42 10.42 -12.52 13.36
CA PRO A 42 9.67 -13.23 12.34
C PRO A 42 9.35 -12.32 11.14
N SER A 43 9.93 -12.65 9.98
CA SER A 43 9.48 -12.22 8.66
C SER A 43 8.59 -13.30 8.03
N LEU A 44 7.53 -12.84 7.38
CA LEU A 44 6.46 -13.63 6.78
C LEU A 44 6.97 -14.48 5.62
N THR A 45 6.94 -15.81 5.76
CA THR A 45 6.98 -16.74 4.62
C THR A 45 5.94 -17.85 4.82
N LEU A 46 5.00 -17.93 3.88
CA LEU A 46 3.97 -18.95 3.79
C LEU A 46 4.59 -20.19 3.13
N GLN A 47 4.87 -21.24 3.90
CA GLN A 47 5.17 -22.57 3.35
C GLN A 47 4.36 -23.64 4.11
N ARG A 48 3.89 -24.62 3.35
CA ARG A 48 2.81 -25.57 3.65
C ARG A 48 3.39 -26.94 4.04
N ALA A 49 2.65 -27.64 4.92
CA ALA A 49 2.66 -29.09 5.24
C ALA A 49 3.48 -29.56 6.48
N PRO A 50 3.20 -30.76 7.08
CA PRO A 50 1.94 -31.44 7.40
C PRO A 50 1.76 -31.62 8.93
N LYS A 51 0.53 -31.76 9.46
CA LYS A 51 0.30 -32.12 10.87
C LYS A 51 -0.51 -33.43 10.97
N ARG A 52 0.17 -34.50 11.39
CA ARG A 52 -0.39 -35.74 11.99
C ARG A 52 0.09 -35.75 13.46
N GLY A 53 -0.70 -35.99 14.49
CA GLY A 53 -2.10 -36.41 14.56
C GLY A 53 -2.65 -36.41 16.00
N ALA A 54 -3.80 -37.06 16.13
CA ALA A 54 -4.53 -37.50 17.33
C ALA A 54 -5.20 -36.45 18.23
N LYS A 55 -6.36 -35.97 17.78
CA LYS A 55 -7.59 -36.01 18.59
C LYS A 55 -8.64 -36.83 17.83
N ALA A 56 -9.32 -37.70 18.56
CA ALA A 56 -10.34 -38.63 18.06
C ALA A 56 -11.50 -37.91 17.32
N PRO A 57 -12.17 -38.60 16.38
CA PRO A 57 -13.21 -38.01 15.54
C PRO A 57 -14.51 -37.93 16.34
N GLY A 58 -14.92 -36.72 16.70
CA GLY A 58 -16.15 -36.51 17.45
C GLY A 58 -16.70 -35.13 17.16
N ALA A 59 -17.94 -35.09 16.66
CA ALA A 59 -18.71 -33.93 16.27
C ALA A 59 -18.24 -33.23 14.98
N ALA A 60 -18.44 -33.93 13.86
CA ALA A 60 -18.89 -33.25 12.66
C ALA A 60 -20.06 -32.33 13.07
N LYS A 61 -19.86 -31.01 12.97
CA LYS A 61 -20.99 -30.08 12.90
C LYS A 61 -21.82 -30.58 11.71
N LYS A 62 -22.96 -31.19 12.02
CA LYS A 62 -23.98 -31.49 11.01
C LYS A 62 -24.35 -30.16 10.39
N GLU A 63 -23.85 -29.91 9.18
CA GLU A 63 -24.58 -29.05 8.24
C GLU A 63 -26.00 -29.64 8.22
N PRO A 64 -27.04 -28.87 8.59
CA PRO A 64 -28.39 -29.36 8.43
C PRO A 64 -28.57 -29.68 6.96
N GLU A 65 -28.83 -30.95 6.66
CA GLU A 65 -29.23 -31.40 5.34
C GLU A 65 -30.51 -30.64 5.02
N LYS A 66 -30.37 -29.56 4.24
CA LYS A 66 -31.52 -28.83 3.72
C LYS A 66 -32.24 -29.83 2.86
N VAL A 67 -33.46 -30.20 3.27
CA VAL A 67 -34.38 -30.99 2.44
C VAL A 67 -34.55 -30.22 1.13
N VAL A 68 -33.75 -30.55 0.11
CA VAL A 68 -33.82 -29.91 -1.19
C VAL A 68 -35.01 -30.53 -1.87
N ASN A 69 -36.13 -29.83 -1.78
CA ASN A 69 -37.34 -30.20 -2.47
C ASN A 69 -37.02 -30.29 -3.97
N PRO A 70 -37.18 -31.44 -4.63
CA PRO A 70 -36.81 -31.63 -6.05
C PRO A 70 -37.61 -30.72 -7.00
N LEU A 71 -38.67 -30.07 -6.50
CA LEU A 71 -39.45 -29.06 -7.21
C LEU A 71 -38.73 -27.71 -7.38
N PHE A 72 -37.68 -27.42 -6.60
CA PHE A 72 -36.97 -26.14 -6.67
C PHE A 72 -35.56 -26.30 -7.25
N GLU A 73 -35.44 -25.96 -8.52
CA GLU A 73 -34.15 -25.83 -9.20
C GLU A 73 -33.51 -24.46 -8.96
N LYS A 74 -32.18 -24.41 -8.86
CA LYS A 74 -31.45 -23.14 -8.83
C LYS A 74 -31.41 -22.54 -10.24
N ARG A 75 -31.97 -21.35 -10.43
CA ARG A 75 -31.96 -20.61 -11.70
C ARG A 75 -31.05 -19.37 -11.62
N PRO A 76 -29.74 -19.48 -11.86
CA PRO A 76 -28.86 -18.31 -11.92
C PRO A 76 -29.13 -17.51 -13.20
N MET A 77 -29.37 -16.22 -13.06
CA MET A 77 -29.51 -15.30 -14.21
C MET A 77 -28.12 -14.82 -14.65
N GLN A 78 -27.87 -14.83 -15.97
CA GLN A 78 -26.62 -14.37 -16.55
C GLN A 78 -26.68 -12.85 -16.80
N PHE A 79 -25.91 -12.06 -16.05
CA PHE A 79 -25.94 -10.58 -16.08
C PHE A 79 -24.88 -9.93 -16.99
N GLY A 80 -24.48 -10.61 -18.06
CA GLY A 80 -23.52 -10.11 -19.06
C GLY A 80 -24.17 -9.25 -20.15
N ILE A 81 -23.35 -8.75 -21.07
CA ILE A 81 -23.82 -8.02 -22.26
C ILE A 81 -24.64 -9.01 -23.12
N GLY A 82 -25.89 -8.67 -23.44
CA GLY A 82 -26.81 -9.53 -24.21
C GLY A 82 -27.47 -10.67 -23.41
N GLY A 83 -27.32 -10.68 -22.08
CA GLY A 83 -27.97 -11.65 -21.19
C GLY A 83 -29.27 -11.11 -20.57
N ALA A 84 -29.54 -11.55 -19.34
CA ALA A 84 -30.67 -11.08 -18.55
C ALA A 84 -30.49 -9.61 -18.11
N LEU A 85 -31.61 -8.95 -17.78
CA LEU A 85 -31.59 -7.56 -17.29
C LEU A 85 -30.63 -7.40 -16.10
N PRO A 86 -29.76 -6.38 -16.11
CA PRO A 86 -28.84 -6.17 -15.01
C PRO A 86 -29.61 -5.85 -13.72
N PRO A 87 -29.10 -6.28 -12.56
CA PRO A 87 -29.67 -5.87 -11.29
C PRO A 87 -29.56 -4.35 -11.12
N LYS A 88 -30.42 -3.77 -10.28
CA LYS A 88 -30.32 -2.35 -9.91
C LYS A 88 -28.96 -2.12 -9.23
N LYS A 89 -28.13 -1.26 -9.83
CA LYS A 89 -26.81 -0.86 -9.31
C LYS A 89 -26.90 0.54 -8.70
N ASP A 90 -25.87 0.95 -7.98
CA ASP A 90 -25.76 2.33 -7.50
C ASP A 90 -25.43 3.27 -8.66
N LEU A 91 -26.40 4.09 -9.06
CA LEU A 91 -26.25 5.08 -10.13
C LEU A 91 -25.68 6.42 -9.64
N THR A 92 -25.32 6.57 -8.37
CA THR A 92 -24.93 7.84 -7.74
C THR A 92 -23.83 8.60 -8.48
N ARG A 93 -22.91 7.90 -9.16
CA ARG A 93 -21.84 8.51 -9.98
C ARG A 93 -22.32 9.06 -11.33
N PHE A 94 -23.38 8.47 -11.90
CA PHE A 94 -23.89 8.76 -13.24
C PHE A 94 -25.19 9.55 -13.23
N VAL A 95 -25.77 9.76 -12.05
CA VAL A 95 -26.92 10.65 -11.87
C VAL A 95 -26.51 12.06 -12.25
N LYS A 96 -27.38 12.73 -13.01
CA LYS A 96 -27.28 14.17 -13.22
C LYS A 96 -27.54 14.88 -11.91
N TRP A 97 -26.48 15.31 -11.24
CA TRP A 97 -26.56 16.05 -9.98
C TRP A 97 -27.15 17.45 -10.17
N PRO A 98 -27.73 18.05 -9.11
CA PRO A 98 -28.20 19.44 -9.12
C PRO A 98 -27.08 20.40 -9.55
N HIS A 99 -27.41 21.45 -10.31
CA HIS A 99 -26.44 22.31 -10.99
C HIS A 99 -25.35 22.91 -10.07
N VAL A 100 -25.66 23.17 -8.81
CA VAL A 100 -24.72 23.76 -7.82
C VAL A 100 -23.61 22.79 -7.40
N VAL A 101 -23.87 21.49 -7.37
CA VAL A 101 -22.92 20.47 -6.91
C VAL A 101 -21.70 20.36 -7.84
N PRO A 102 -21.85 20.18 -9.17
CA PRO A 102 -20.70 20.18 -10.07
C PRO A 102 -20.01 21.55 -10.11
N ILE A 103 -20.71 22.68 -9.90
CA ILE A 103 -20.07 23.99 -9.82
C ILE A 103 -19.13 24.07 -8.61
N GLN A 104 -19.58 23.62 -7.44
CA GLN A 104 -18.74 23.54 -6.23
C GLN A 104 -17.53 22.63 -6.46
N GLY A 105 -17.73 21.48 -7.12
CA GLY A 105 -16.67 20.56 -7.51
C GLY A 105 -15.66 21.20 -8.47
N LYS A 106 -16.11 21.81 -9.57
CA LYS A 106 -15.28 22.53 -10.54
C LYS A 106 -14.48 23.65 -9.88
N LYS A 107 -15.10 24.43 -8.99
CA LYS A 107 -14.43 25.47 -8.20
C LYS A 107 -13.32 24.88 -7.32
N ARG A 108 -13.55 23.73 -6.68
CA ARG A 108 -12.53 23.03 -5.88
C ARG A 108 -11.36 22.56 -6.75
N ILE A 109 -11.65 21.90 -7.88
CA ILE A 109 -10.64 21.38 -8.82
C ILE A 109 -9.79 22.53 -9.37
N LEU A 110 -10.41 23.65 -9.77
CA LEU A 110 -9.71 24.79 -10.31
C LEU A 110 -8.69 25.38 -9.32
N LYS A 111 -9.05 25.50 -8.03
CA LYS A 111 -8.13 25.97 -6.99
C LYS A 111 -6.95 25.03 -6.75
N GLN A 112 -7.14 23.72 -6.97
CA GLN A 112 -6.07 22.73 -6.80
C GLN A 112 -5.09 22.77 -7.97
N HIS A 113 -5.58 23.00 -9.19
CA HIS A 113 -4.77 22.93 -10.41
C HIS A 113 -4.11 24.26 -10.78
N LEU A 114 -4.69 25.38 -10.38
CA LEU A 114 -4.12 26.71 -10.63
C LEU A 114 -3.10 27.08 -9.56
N LYS A 115 -2.10 27.90 -9.93
CA LYS A 115 -1.17 28.49 -8.97
C LYS A 115 -1.90 29.58 -8.16
N VAL A 116 -2.22 29.27 -6.92
CA VAL A 116 -2.87 30.20 -5.98
C VAL A 116 -1.80 31.06 -5.29
N PRO A 117 -1.99 32.39 -5.19
CA PRO A 117 -1.04 33.28 -4.53
C PRO A 117 -0.86 32.95 -3.03
N PRO A 118 0.33 33.17 -2.45
CA PRO A 118 0.70 32.71 -1.11
C PRO A 118 -0.21 33.27 -0.01
N ALA A 119 -0.66 34.53 -0.14
CA ALA A 119 -1.58 35.17 0.80
C ALA A 119 -2.93 34.45 0.90
N SER A 120 -3.43 33.88 -0.20
CA SER A 120 -4.66 33.07 -0.17
C SER A 120 -4.39 31.63 0.26
N ASN A 121 -3.18 31.13 0.03
CA ASN A 121 -2.80 29.75 0.35
C ASN A 121 -2.45 29.54 1.83
N GLN A 122 -2.24 30.61 2.61
CA GLN A 122 -1.98 30.49 4.05
C GLN A 122 -3.11 29.75 4.79
N PHE A 123 -4.36 29.91 4.34
CA PHE A 123 -5.52 29.30 4.97
C PHE A 123 -5.70 27.81 4.66
N THR A 124 -4.96 27.25 3.70
CA THR A 124 -5.00 25.80 3.44
C THR A 124 -4.09 25.03 4.39
N LYS A 125 -3.08 25.71 4.96
CA LYS A 125 -2.11 25.15 5.91
C LYS A 125 -2.54 25.53 7.32
N THR A 126 -3.26 24.63 7.98
CA THR A 126 -3.74 24.84 9.35
C THR A 126 -2.81 24.20 10.39
N LEU A 127 -2.96 24.58 11.67
CA LEU A 127 -2.30 23.89 12.78
C LEU A 127 -2.74 22.41 12.86
N ASP A 128 -1.90 21.57 13.48
CA ASP A 128 -2.22 20.16 13.70
C ASP A 128 -3.45 19.98 14.61
N LYS A 129 -4.16 18.86 14.41
CA LYS A 129 -5.42 18.54 15.12
C LYS A 129 -5.25 18.40 16.64
N GLN A 130 -4.06 18.06 17.13
CA GLN A 130 -3.77 17.99 18.57
C GLN A 130 -3.60 19.40 19.14
N LEU A 131 -2.77 20.22 18.52
CA LEU A 131 -2.54 21.61 18.92
C LEU A 131 -3.82 22.47 18.83
N GLY A 132 -4.62 22.30 17.77
CA GLY A 132 -5.87 23.03 17.61
C GLY A 132 -6.95 22.68 18.64
N ARG A 133 -6.91 21.46 19.21
CA ARG A 133 -7.82 21.07 20.30
C ARG A 133 -7.40 21.65 21.65
N LEU A 134 -6.10 21.74 21.90
CA LEU A 134 -5.55 22.23 23.18
C LEU A 134 -5.61 23.75 23.34
N GLN A 135 -5.73 24.50 22.24
CA GLN A 135 -5.71 25.98 22.23
C GLN A 135 -7.11 26.64 22.26
N LEU A 136 -8.19 25.85 22.16
CA LEU A 136 -9.59 26.33 22.14
C LEU A 136 -10.38 25.91 23.40
N SER A 137 -9.68 25.51 24.47
CA SER A 137 -10.25 25.15 25.78
C SER A 137 -9.95 26.21 26.82
#